data_AF-A0A1G0ZPS9-F1
#
_entry.id   AF-A0A1G0ZPS9-F1
#
_cell.length_a   1.000
_cell.length_b   1.000
_cell.length_c   1.000
_cell.angle_alpha   90.00
_cell.angle_beta   90.00
_cell.angle_gamma   90.00
#
_symmetry.space_group_name_H-M   'P 1'
#
loop_
_entity.id
_entity.type
_entity.pdbx_description
1 polymer ?
#
loop_
_entity_poly.entity_id
_entity_poly.type
_entity_poly.pdbx_seq_one_letter_code
_entity_poly.pdbx_strand_id
1 'polypeptide(L)' 'MDTFKAVMIAEGVYESEEDEIITAWQTLIDTGLCWQLQGWFGRTASNLIEQGICHPKKVNQDK' A
#
# COMPACT_ATOMS: atom_id res chain seq x y z
N MET A 1 -2.59 6.86 7.44
CA MET A 1 -3.23 7.70 6.40
C MET A 1 -4.59 7.10 6.07
N ASP A 2 -5.56 7.87 5.59
CA ASP A 2 -6.81 7.29 5.08
C ASP A 2 -6.61 6.63 3.70
N THR A 3 -7.52 5.74 3.31
CA THR A 3 -7.39 4.96 2.09
C THR A 3 -7.53 5.80 0.82
N PHE A 4 -8.32 6.87 0.83
CA PHE A 4 -8.49 7.74 -0.33
C PHE A 4 -7.18 8.45 -0.66
N LYS A 5 -6.56 9.10 0.32
CA LYS A 5 -5.26 9.77 0.14
C LYS A 5 -4.18 8.76 -0.28
N ALA A 6 -4.17 7.55 0.30
CA ALA A 6 -3.22 6.51 -0.08
C ALA A 6 -3.35 6.08 -1.55
N VAL A 7 -4.59 5.97 -2.08
CA VAL A 7 -4.82 5.69 -3.51
C VAL A 7 -4.31 6.83 -4.38
N MET A 8 -4.59 8.08 -4.03
CA MET A 8 -4.17 9.24 -4.82
C MET A 8 -2.65 9.38 -4.90
N ILE A 9 -1.94 9.02 -3.84
CA ILE A 9 -0.47 8.97 -3.82
C ILE A 9 0.04 7.80 -4.66
N ALA A 10 -0.53 6.60 -4.50
CA ALA A 10 -0.12 5.41 -5.25
C ALA A 10 -0.30 5.58 -6.77
N GLU A 11 -1.36 6.26 -7.20
CA GLU A 11 -1.64 6.63 -8.60
C GLU A 11 -0.74 7.77 -9.12
N GLY A 12 0.06 8.40 -8.25
CA GLY A 12 0.91 9.53 -8.60
C GLY A 12 0.15 10.84 -8.87
N VAL A 13 -1.11 10.95 -8.43
CA VAL A 13 -1.91 12.18 -8.55
C VAL A 13 -1.47 13.23 -7.53
N TYR A 14 -1.10 12.79 -6.34
CA TYR A 14 -0.50 13.66 -5.33
C TYR A 14 1.02 13.50 -5.36
N GLU A 15 1.71 14.58 -5.71
CA GLU A 15 3.16 14.68 -5.55
C GLU A 15 3.50 14.47 -4.07
N SER A 16 4.36 13.50 -3.80
CA SER A 16 4.67 13.03 -2.46
C SER A 16 6.13 12.59 -2.41
N GLU A 17 6.76 12.77 -1.27
CA GLU A 17 8.11 12.28 -1.02
C GLU A 17 8.11 10.75 -0.90
N GLU A 18 9.29 10.14 -1.05
CA GLU A 18 9.46 8.67 -1.06
C GLU A 18 8.85 7.99 0.18
N ASP A 19 9.10 8.53 1.37
CA ASP A 19 8.56 8.00 2.63
C ASP A 19 7.02 8.00 2.68
N GLU A 20 6.39 9.02 2.07
CA GLU A 20 4.94 9.14 2.00
C GLU A 20 4.34 8.15 0.99
N ILE A 21 5.05 7.91 -0.12
CA ILE A 21 4.70 6.86 -1.10
C ILE A 21 4.76 5.48 -0.43
N ILE A 22 5.83 5.17 0.30
CA ILE A 22 5.96 3.89 1.03
C ILE A 22 4.83 3.76 2.07
N THR A 23 4.53 4.82 2.80
CA THR A 23 3.43 4.85 3.78
C THR A 23 2.07 4.62 3.12
N ALA A 24 1.85 5.16 1.91
CA ALA A 24 0.64 4.93 1.12
C ALA A 24 0.49 3.46 0.77
N TRP A 25 1.52 2.86 0.19
CA TRP A 25 1.50 1.44 -0.17
C TRP A 25 1.31 0.54 1.05
N GLN A 26 1.97 0.81 2.17
CA GLN A 26 1.78 0.05 3.40
C GLN A 26 0.34 0.18 3.91
N THR A 27 -0.27 1.38 3.84
CA THR A 27 -1.69 1.59 4.21
C THR A 27 -2.63 0.74 3.34
N LEU A 28 -2.39 0.71 2.02
CA LEU A 28 -3.20 -0.09 1.09
C LEU A 28 -3.06 -1.60 1.35
N ILE A 29 -1.86 -2.06 1.72
CA ILE A 29 -1.60 -3.45 2.09
C ILE A 29 -2.29 -3.83 3.41
N ASP A 30 -2.15 -2.99 4.44
CA ASP A 30 -2.70 -3.26 5.78
C ASP A 30 -4.23 -3.31 5.77
N THR A 31 -4.86 -2.42 4.99
CA THR A 31 -6.31 -2.41 4.77
C THR A 31 -6.78 -3.53 3.84
N GLY A 32 -5.89 -4.07 3.02
CA GLY A 32 -6.20 -5.03 1.96
C GLY A 32 -6.83 -4.41 0.72
N LEU A 33 -6.92 -3.09 0.63
CA LEU A 33 -7.55 -2.38 -0.48
C LEU A 33 -6.81 -2.59 -1.80
N CYS A 34 -5.47 -2.69 -1.78
CA CYS A 34 -4.70 -2.96 -3.01
C CYS A 34 -5.08 -4.28 -3.70
N TRP A 35 -5.67 -5.23 -2.98
CA TRP A 35 -6.13 -6.52 -3.50
C TRP A 35 -7.57 -6.48 -4.04
N GLN A 36 -8.28 -5.37 -3.82
CA GLN A 36 -9.67 -5.17 -4.28
C GLN A 36 -9.78 -4.18 -5.46
N LEU A 37 -8.72 -3.39 -5.69
CA LEU A 37 -8.63 -2.42 -6.80
C LEU A 37 -8.18 -3.08 -8.12
N GLN A 38 -8.01 -2.28 -9.18
CA GLN A 38 -7.51 -2.80 -10.47
C GLN A 38 -6.19 -3.55 -10.26
N GLY A 39 -5.98 -4.64 -11.02
CA GLY A 39 -4.92 -5.61 -10.72
C GLY A 39 -3.49 -5.07 -10.71
N TRP A 40 -3.24 -3.85 -11.20
CA TRP A 40 -1.92 -3.22 -11.08
C TRP A 40 -1.57 -2.90 -9.62
N PHE A 41 -2.54 -2.52 -8.77
CA PHE A 41 -2.32 -2.26 -7.35
C PHE A 41 -1.78 -3.50 -6.64
N GLY A 42 -2.42 -4.66 -6.87
CA GLY A 42 -1.99 -5.91 -6.27
C GLY A 42 -0.59 -6.31 -6.73
N ARG A 43 -0.29 -6.23 -8.04
CA ARG A 43 1.05 -6.56 -8.55
C ARG A 43 2.13 -5.65 -7.97
N THR A 44 1.87 -4.35 -7.85
CA THR A 44 2.82 -3.41 -7.25
C THR A 44 3.00 -3.69 -5.77
N ALA A 45 1.92 -3.91 -5.01
CA ALA A 45 1.99 -4.27 -3.60
C ALA A 45 2.79 -5.56 -3.37
N SER A 46 2.57 -6.60 -4.18
CA SER A 46 3.35 -7.84 -4.13
C SER A 46 4.84 -7.58 -4.37
N ASN A 47 5.17 -6.79 -5.39
CA ASN A 47 6.56 -6.48 -5.72
C ASN A 47 7.25 -5.68 -4.59
N LEU A 48 6.57 -4.68 -4.01
CA LEU A 48 7.11 -3.91 -2.88
C LEU A 48 7.36 -4.78 -1.63
N ILE A 49 6.51 -5.78 -1.40
CA ILE A 49 6.71 -6.78 -0.34
C ILE A 49 7.92 -7.67 -0.65
N GLU A 50 8.04 -8.16 -1.88
CA GLU A 50 9.17 -8.99 -2.33
C GLU A 50 10.52 -8.26 -2.25
N GLN A 51 10.53 -6.95 -2.52
CA GLN A 51 11.72 -6.11 -2.38
C GLN A 51 12.06 -5.74 -0.93
N GLY A 52 11.18 -6.03 0.03
CA GLY A 52 11.36 -5.65 1.44
C GLY A 52 11.13 -4.17 1.73
N ILE A 53 10.52 -3.42 0.80
CA ILE A 53 10.15 -2.01 0.98
C ILE A 53 8.87 -1.89 1.82
N CYS A 54 7.94 -2.81 1.61
CA CYS A 54 6.72 -2.96 2.40
C CYS A 54 6.68 -4.35 3.06
N HIS A 55 5.75 -4.53 3.98
CA HIS A 55 5.55 -5.79 4.70
C HIS A 55 4.15 -6.33 4.44
N PRO A 56 3.97 -7.67 4.45
CA PRO A 56 2.62 -8.25 4.44
C PRO A 56 1.78 -7.69 5.58
N LYS A 57 0.45 -7.65 5.38
CA LYS A 57 -0.51 -7.22 6.41
C LYS A 57 -0.19 -7.92 7.73
N LYS A 58 0.01 -7.12 8.78
CA LYS A 58 0.15 -7.66 10.13
C LYS A 58 -1.16 -8.33 10.53
N VAL A 59 -1.13 -9.64 10.70
CA VAL A 59 -2.20 -10.35 11.37
C VAL A 59 -2.00 -10.07 12.86
N ASN A 60 -2.84 -9.23 13.45
CA ASN A 60 -2.88 -9.15 14.90
C ASN A 60 -3.18 -10.55 15.45
N GLN A 61 -2.24 -11.10 16.20
CA GLN A 61 -2.47 -12.28 17.04
C GLN A 61 -3.30 -11.86 18.26
N ASP A 62 -4.48 -11.30 18.05
CA ASP A 62 -5.44 -11.12 19.12
C ASP A 62 -6.14 -12.47 19.30
N LYS A 63 -5.66 -13.19 20.33
CA LYS A 63 -6.26 -14.41 20.87
C LYS A 63 -7.69 -14.19 21.34
#